data_AF-A0A1Y5LRP6-F1
#
_entry.id   AF-A0A1Y5LRP6-F1
#
_cell.length_a   1.000
_cell.length_b   1.000
_cell.length_c   1.000
_cell.angle_alpha   90.00
_cell.angle_beta   90.00
_cell.angle_gamma   90.00
#
_symmetry.space_group_name_H-M   'P 1'
#
loop_
_entity.id
_entity.type
_entity.pdbx_description
1 polymer ?
#
loop_
_entity_poly.entity_id
_entity_poly.type
_entity_poly.pdbx_seq_one_letter_code
_entity_poly.pdbx_strand_id
1 'polypeptide(L)'
;METRKPESSTDLEAAIKVVSQAEPEPIREHWAEIGGVRYPPKQAYQLISNLPRSSFTSHTALARLRGIGFTTSVYQTRIGEKQTETDANPGAPRGDYTHLSASFSTLLEFLTTNELTEHLSAAESAFAGSGTTGCADTVERFHFSEDLLDAALAVRQHVGRLNDVIHATVIARCLPLILEPGETVTVRPSLGAGNDPSRPFDVETDRRIAEFKVSQWKGADTMRKRGVFADLVHLALDPTERRAQMFVVGSLPKKFLVASQATAEWALGRSSPHTRRRFEEKFGPAAQFTIAEFTSGPAAHIEIIDIATLVPSLGLADELL
;
A
#
# COMPACT_ATOMS: atom_id res chain seq x y z
N MET A 1 -19.12 -7.45 21.11
CA MET A 1 -18.65 -8.84 21.29
C MET A 1 -17.23 -8.74 21.82
N GLU A 2 -17.10 -8.85 23.14
CA GLU A 2 -15.87 -8.57 23.89
C GLU A 2 -14.81 -9.65 23.65
N THR A 3 -13.57 -9.22 23.44
CA THR A 3 -12.37 -10.05 23.45
C THR A 3 -12.10 -10.52 24.88
N ARG A 4 -12.48 -11.76 25.21
CA ARG A 4 -12.05 -12.43 26.43
C ARG A 4 -10.54 -12.68 26.39
N LYS A 5 -9.82 -12.13 27.37
CA LYS A 5 -8.51 -12.63 27.79
C LYS A 5 -8.70 -14.06 28.35
N PRO A 6 -7.84 -15.03 28.03
CA PRO A 6 -7.91 -16.35 28.65
C PRO A 6 -7.49 -16.23 30.12
N GLU A 7 -8.45 -16.43 31.01
CA GLU A 7 -8.24 -16.69 32.44
C GLU A 7 -8.46 -18.19 32.66
N SER A 8 -7.42 -19.03 32.59
CA SER A 8 -7.26 -20.28 33.37
C SER A 8 -6.11 -21.15 32.83
N SER A 9 -5.49 -21.93 33.72
CA SER A 9 -4.51 -22.98 33.38
C SER A 9 -5.08 -24.08 32.46
N THR A 10 -6.41 -24.16 32.34
CA THR A 10 -7.15 -25.15 31.54
C THR A 10 -7.01 -24.90 30.03
N ASP A 11 -6.89 -23.64 29.60
CA ASP A 11 -6.69 -23.29 28.17
C ASP A 11 -5.28 -23.66 27.68
N LEU A 12 -4.28 -23.57 28.56
CA LEU A 12 -2.90 -23.93 28.24
C LEU A 12 -2.72 -25.45 28.11
N GLU A 13 -3.29 -26.23 29.03
CA GLU A 13 -3.26 -27.70 28.96
C GLU A 13 -4.00 -28.23 27.72
N ALA A 14 -5.14 -27.62 27.38
CA ALA A 14 -5.87 -27.94 26.17
C ALA A 14 -5.04 -27.65 24.90
N ALA A 15 -4.36 -26.49 24.85
CA ALA A 15 -3.48 -26.13 23.75
C ALA A 15 -2.29 -27.08 23.61
N ILE A 16 -1.66 -27.48 24.72
CA ILE A 16 -0.57 -28.48 24.72
C ILE A 16 -1.05 -29.81 24.14
N LYS A 17 -2.20 -30.30 24.61
CA LYS A 17 -2.76 -31.60 24.18
C LYS A 17 -3.09 -31.63 22.69
N VAL A 18 -3.57 -30.53 22.13
CA VAL A 18 -3.90 -30.43 20.69
C VAL A 18 -2.62 -30.43 19.86
N VAL A 19 -1.61 -29.65 20.23
CA VAL A 19 -0.37 -29.57 19.46
C VAL A 19 0.45 -30.86 19.54
N SER A 20 0.47 -31.54 20.70
CA SER A 20 1.24 -32.78 20.90
C SER A 20 0.76 -33.96 20.06
N GLN A 21 -0.42 -33.87 19.44
CA GLN A 21 -0.93 -34.90 18.52
C GLN A 21 -0.30 -34.82 17.13
N ALA A 22 0.39 -33.72 16.81
CA ALA A 22 1.08 -33.53 15.55
C ALA A 22 2.60 -33.64 15.72
N GLU A 23 3.27 -34.25 14.74
CA GLU A 23 4.73 -34.22 14.67
C GLU A 23 5.22 -32.82 14.26
N PRO A 24 6.27 -32.29 14.91
CA PRO A 24 6.86 -31.01 14.52
C PRO A 24 7.43 -31.08 13.10
N GLU A 25 7.05 -30.11 12.28
CA GLU A 25 7.72 -29.88 11.00
C GLU A 25 9.14 -29.32 11.21
N PRO A 26 10.03 -29.42 10.20
CA PRO A 26 11.38 -28.86 10.29
C PRO A 26 11.36 -27.36 10.64
N ILE A 27 12.07 -27.00 11.69
CA ILE A 27 12.24 -25.61 12.13
C ILE A 27 13.27 -24.94 11.22
N ARG A 28 12.87 -23.82 10.60
CA ARG A 28 13.74 -23.04 9.72
C ARG A 28 14.40 -21.89 10.47
N GLU A 29 13.60 -20.95 10.95
CA GLU A 29 14.09 -19.72 11.59
C GLU A 29 13.56 -19.60 13.03
N HIS A 30 12.25 -19.78 13.23
CA HIS A 30 11.58 -19.53 14.51
C HIS A 30 10.96 -20.78 15.12
N TRP A 31 10.78 -20.77 16.44
CA TRP A 31 10.20 -21.89 17.17
C TRP A 31 9.31 -21.44 18.34
N ALA A 32 8.37 -22.29 18.72
CA ALA A 32 7.61 -22.21 19.97
C ALA A 32 7.73 -23.54 20.71
N GLU A 33 8.01 -23.50 22.01
CA GLU A 33 8.13 -24.68 22.86
C GLU A 33 6.78 -24.97 23.52
N ILE A 34 6.24 -26.14 23.21
CA ILE A 34 4.91 -26.60 23.64
C ILE A 34 5.06 -28.02 24.16
N GLY A 35 4.79 -28.22 25.47
CA GLY A 35 4.96 -29.53 26.10
C GLY A 35 6.40 -30.05 26.06
N GLY A 36 7.41 -29.16 26.06
CA GLY A 36 8.83 -29.52 25.97
C GLY A 36 9.34 -29.85 24.56
N VAL A 37 8.49 -29.70 23.54
CA VAL A 37 8.86 -29.93 22.12
C VAL A 37 8.80 -28.62 21.36
N ARG A 38 9.77 -28.37 20.48
CA ARG A 38 9.80 -27.18 19.64
C ARG A 38 9.04 -27.41 18.33
N TYR A 39 8.15 -26.47 18.03
CA TYR A 39 7.34 -26.46 16.82
C TYR A 39 7.58 -25.17 16.03
N PRO A 40 7.51 -25.20 14.69
CA PRO A 40 7.33 -24.00 13.89
C PRO A 40 6.12 -23.18 14.37
N PRO A 41 6.24 -21.85 14.60
CA PRO A 41 5.19 -21.05 15.22
C PRO A 41 3.86 -21.11 14.46
N LYS A 42 3.91 -21.10 13.12
CA LYS A 42 2.69 -21.15 12.29
C LYS A 42 1.98 -22.50 12.37
N GLN A 43 2.74 -23.59 12.48
CA GLN A 43 2.17 -24.92 12.70
C GLN A 43 1.48 -24.96 14.06
N ALA A 44 2.19 -24.59 15.13
CA ALA A 44 1.67 -24.57 16.49
C ALA A 44 0.39 -23.71 16.61
N TYR A 45 0.42 -22.48 16.08
CA TYR A 45 -0.71 -21.58 16.18
C TYR A 45 -1.89 -21.99 15.31
N GLN A 46 -1.66 -22.59 14.13
CA GLN A 46 -2.75 -23.18 13.32
C GLN A 46 -3.48 -24.26 14.11
N LEU A 47 -2.75 -25.17 14.76
CA LEU A 47 -3.34 -26.27 15.52
C LEU A 47 -4.19 -25.76 16.70
N ILE A 48 -3.75 -24.69 17.36
CA ILE A 48 -4.48 -24.09 18.50
C ILE A 48 -5.68 -23.24 18.05
N SER A 49 -5.53 -22.45 16.99
CA SER A 49 -6.56 -21.48 16.54
C SER A 49 -7.52 -22.01 15.49
N ASN A 50 -7.20 -23.14 14.85
CA ASN A 50 -7.87 -23.70 13.68
C ASN A 50 -7.95 -22.72 12.47
N LEU A 51 -7.11 -21.68 12.45
CA LEU A 51 -7.04 -20.73 11.36
C LEU A 51 -6.04 -21.20 10.27
N PRO A 52 -6.32 -21.01 8.97
CA PRO A 52 -5.38 -21.35 7.91
C PRO A 52 -4.04 -20.59 8.07
N ARG A 53 -2.90 -21.23 7.77
CA ARG A 53 -1.56 -20.59 7.89
C ARG A 53 -1.38 -19.34 7.02
N SER A 54 -2.19 -19.17 5.99
CA SER A 54 -2.20 -17.97 5.13
C SER A 54 -2.81 -16.74 5.82
N SER A 55 -3.50 -16.92 6.94
CA SER A 55 -4.20 -15.84 7.65
C SER A 55 -3.35 -15.08 8.66
N PHE A 56 -2.11 -15.52 8.93
CA PHE A 56 -1.21 -14.88 9.88
C PHE A 56 0.26 -15.10 9.51
N THR A 57 1.14 -14.26 10.04
CA THR A 57 2.60 -14.32 9.89
C THR A 57 3.25 -15.19 10.98
N SER A 58 4.53 -15.56 10.83
CA SER A 58 5.29 -16.28 11.87
C SER A 58 5.37 -15.45 13.15
N HIS A 59 5.55 -14.13 13.02
CA HIS A 59 5.55 -13.19 14.13
C HIS A 59 4.21 -13.07 14.85
N THR A 60 3.10 -13.00 14.10
CA THR A 60 1.76 -12.96 14.70
C THR A 60 1.50 -14.24 15.48
N ALA A 61 1.90 -15.40 14.93
CA ALA A 61 1.84 -16.67 15.64
C ALA A 61 2.69 -16.66 16.91
N LEU A 62 3.95 -16.22 16.85
CA LEU A 62 4.84 -16.08 18.02
C LEU A 62 4.23 -15.18 19.11
N ALA A 63 3.74 -13.99 18.73
CA ALA A 63 3.15 -13.04 19.67
C ALA A 63 1.88 -13.61 20.34
N ARG A 64 1.04 -14.31 19.58
CA ARG A 64 -0.17 -14.97 20.11
C ARG A 64 0.18 -16.16 21.01
N LEU A 65 1.13 -17.00 20.63
CA LEU A 65 1.62 -18.13 21.43
C LEU A 65 2.24 -17.65 22.75
N ARG A 66 3.03 -16.58 22.70
CA ARG A 66 3.58 -15.93 23.91
C ARG A 66 2.48 -15.35 24.79
N GLY A 67 1.46 -14.73 24.18
CA GLY A 67 0.28 -14.23 24.89
C GLY A 67 -0.57 -15.32 25.55
N ILE A 68 -0.54 -16.55 25.01
CA ILE A 68 -1.16 -17.74 25.62
C ILE A 68 -0.30 -18.30 26.77
N GLY A 69 0.99 -17.97 26.82
CA GLY A 69 1.93 -18.37 27.88
C GLY A 69 3.02 -19.35 27.43
N PHE A 70 3.16 -19.61 26.13
CA PHE A 70 4.23 -20.47 25.61
C PHE A 70 5.57 -19.74 25.51
N THR A 71 6.65 -20.46 25.77
CA THR A 71 8.01 -20.00 25.48
C THR A 71 8.23 -20.03 23.98
N THR A 72 8.73 -18.94 23.40
CA THR A 72 9.01 -18.85 21.96
C THR A 72 10.44 -18.40 21.72
N SER A 73 10.96 -18.62 20.50
CA SER A 73 12.14 -17.88 20.04
C SER A 73 11.89 -16.38 20.23
N VAL A 74 12.92 -15.69 20.72
CA VAL A 74 12.91 -14.23 20.80
C VAL A 74 13.33 -13.73 19.43
N TYR A 75 12.52 -12.86 18.84
CA TYR A 75 12.95 -12.07 17.69
C TYR A 75 14.08 -11.16 18.17
N GLN A 76 15.33 -11.56 17.93
CA GLN A 76 16.49 -10.73 18.16
C GLN A 76 16.75 -9.95 16.88
N THR A 77 16.17 -8.76 16.78
CA THR A 77 16.75 -7.73 15.93
C THR A 77 18.17 -7.50 16.46
N ARG A 78 19.19 -7.64 15.61
CA ARG A 78 20.54 -7.16 15.93
C ARG A 78 20.49 -5.63 15.98
N ILE A 79 19.97 -5.07 17.07
CA ILE A 79 20.14 -3.66 17.40
C ILE A 79 21.24 -3.60 18.45
N GLY A 80 22.25 -2.81 18.14
CA GLY A 80 23.39 -2.53 19.00
C GLY A 80 22.98 -2.07 20.40
N GLU A 81 23.92 -2.30 21.30
CA GLU A 81 23.83 -2.18 22.74
C GLU A 81 23.20 -0.89 23.30
N LYS A 82 22.51 -1.09 24.44
CA LYS A 82 22.25 -0.17 25.55
C LYS A 82 21.46 1.11 25.25
N GLN A 83 20.18 1.09 25.63
CA GLN A 83 19.68 2.15 26.49
C GLN A 83 18.89 1.60 27.67
N THR A 84 19.32 2.06 28.83
CA THR A 84 18.96 1.74 30.20
C THR A 84 17.48 2.02 30.46
N GLU A 85 16.84 1.11 31.19
CA GLU A 85 15.55 1.31 31.84
C GLU A 85 15.62 2.51 32.79
N THR A 86 14.72 3.48 32.62
CA THR A 86 14.20 4.30 33.73
C THR A 86 12.80 4.80 33.34
N ASP A 87 11.81 4.32 34.09
CA ASP A 87 10.51 4.89 34.40
C ASP A 87 9.73 5.71 33.35
N ALA A 88 8.61 5.14 32.87
CA ALA A 88 7.36 5.90 32.65
C ALA A 88 6.15 5.02 32.28
N ASN A 89 5.19 4.95 33.22
CA ASN A 89 3.72 4.93 33.07
C ASN A 89 3.02 3.72 32.38
N PRO A 90 2.17 2.93 33.09
CA PRO A 90 1.41 1.82 32.52
C PRO A 90 0.03 2.31 32.04
N GLY A 91 -0.11 2.64 30.75
CA GLY A 91 -1.41 3.09 30.25
C GLY A 91 -1.61 3.19 28.74
N ALA A 92 -0.64 2.80 27.91
CA ALA A 92 -0.81 2.80 26.45
C ALA A 92 -0.46 1.41 25.89
N PRO A 93 -1.15 0.92 24.85
CA PRO A 93 -0.78 -0.32 24.16
C PRO A 93 0.51 -0.08 23.38
N ARG A 94 1.65 -0.14 24.08
CA ARG A 94 3.01 0.04 23.54
C ARG A 94 3.51 -1.19 22.75
N GLY A 95 2.68 -2.23 22.60
CA GLY A 95 3.09 -3.53 22.04
C GLY A 95 3.18 -3.62 20.52
N ASP A 96 2.63 -2.65 19.77
CA ASP A 96 2.52 -2.76 18.29
C ASP A 96 3.52 -1.85 17.55
N TYR A 97 3.82 -0.66 18.11
CA TYR A 97 4.72 0.31 17.47
C TYR A 97 6.18 -0.15 17.40
N THR A 98 6.67 -0.85 18.43
CA THR A 98 8.04 -1.39 18.42
C THR A 98 8.21 -2.44 17.33
N HIS A 99 7.18 -3.26 17.09
CA HIS A 99 7.20 -4.27 16.04
C HIS A 99 7.15 -3.66 14.64
N LEU A 100 6.31 -2.63 14.43
CA LEU A 100 6.25 -1.92 13.15
C LEU A 100 7.55 -1.16 12.85
N SER A 101 8.15 -0.51 13.85
CA SER A 101 9.44 0.16 13.69
C SER A 101 10.53 -0.82 13.29
N ALA A 102 10.60 -1.98 13.95
CA ALA A 102 11.56 -3.03 13.60
C ALA A 102 11.31 -3.58 12.18
N SER A 103 10.04 -3.84 11.82
CA SER A 103 9.65 -4.27 10.47
C SER A 103 10.06 -3.24 9.41
N PHE A 104 9.84 -1.95 9.68
CA PHE A 104 10.26 -0.88 8.77
C PHE A 104 11.77 -0.83 8.63
N SER A 105 12.53 -0.94 9.72
CA SER A 105 14.00 -0.98 9.69
C SER A 105 14.53 -2.17 8.89
N THR A 106 14.02 -3.39 9.11
CA THR A 106 14.43 -4.59 8.35
C THR A 106 14.16 -4.43 6.85
N LEU A 107 12.98 -3.92 6.49
CA LEU A 107 12.64 -3.70 5.08
C LEU A 107 13.51 -2.60 4.46
N LEU A 108 13.71 -1.49 5.17
CA LEU A 108 14.53 -0.38 4.68
C LEU A 108 15.98 -0.82 4.48
N GLU A 109 16.58 -1.51 5.45
CA GLU A 109 17.93 -2.05 5.36
C GLU A 109 18.08 -2.96 4.12
N PHE A 110 17.13 -3.86 3.88
CA PHE A 110 17.14 -4.71 2.68
C PHE A 110 17.07 -3.90 1.39
N LEU A 111 16.22 -2.87 1.34
CA LEU A 111 16.02 -2.02 0.17
C LEU A 111 17.20 -1.07 -0.10
N THR A 112 17.92 -0.62 0.94
CA THR A 112 19.03 0.34 0.80
C THR A 112 20.39 -0.32 0.64
N THR A 113 20.57 -1.53 1.18
CA THR A 113 21.87 -2.22 1.14
C THR A 113 22.11 -2.92 -0.20
N ASN A 114 21.04 -3.21 -0.93
CA ASN A 114 21.11 -3.94 -2.19
C ASN A 114 20.63 -3.03 -3.32
N GLU A 115 21.35 -2.98 -4.44
CA GLU A 115 20.79 -2.52 -5.71
C GLU A 115 19.68 -3.51 -6.09
N LEU A 116 18.44 -3.19 -5.72
CA LEU A 116 17.33 -4.15 -5.69
C LEU A 116 17.18 -4.88 -7.04
N THR A 117 17.31 -4.16 -8.14
CA THR A 117 17.20 -4.73 -9.49
C THR A 117 18.29 -5.77 -9.77
N GLU A 118 19.53 -5.47 -9.41
CA GLU A 118 20.67 -6.37 -9.61
C GLU A 118 20.60 -7.57 -8.66
N HIS A 119 20.22 -7.33 -7.41
CA HIS A 119 20.03 -8.38 -6.39
C HIS A 119 18.97 -9.39 -6.81
N LEU A 120 17.82 -8.91 -7.31
CA LEU A 120 16.75 -9.77 -7.82
C LEU A 120 17.19 -10.54 -9.07
N SER A 121 17.86 -9.89 -10.03
CA SER A 121 18.33 -10.57 -11.24
C SER A 121 19.36 -11.68 -10.94
N ALA A 122 20.26 -11.44 -9.98
CA ALA A 122 21.22 -12.43 -9.52
C ALA A 122 20.53 -13.59 -8.78
N ALA A 123 19.49 -13.31 -7.98
CA ALA A 123 18.70 -14.34 -7.31
C ALA A 123 17.92 -15.21 -8.32
N GLU A 124 17.28 -14.59 -9.32
CA GLU A 124 16.58 -15.28 -10.41
C GLU A 124 17.53 -16.24 -11.14
N SER A 125 18.75 -15.78 -11.43
CA SER A 125 19.79 -16.59 -12.07
C SER A 125 20.23 -17.77 -11.19
N ALA A 126 20.30 -17.59 -9.87
CA ALA A 126 20.67 -18.66 -8.92
C ALA A 126 19.54 -19.70 -8.71
N PHE A 127 18.28 -19.28 -8.80
CA PHE A 127 17.14 -20.20 -8.77
C PHE A 127 17.04 -21.05 -10.04
N ALA A 128 17.48 -20.53 -11.19
CA ALA A 128 17.38 -21.22 -12.47
C ALA A 128 18.13 -22.57 -12.45
N GLY A 129 17.39 -23.67 -12.58
CA GLY A 129 17.94 -25.03 -12.62
C GLY A 129 18.30 -25.63 -11.25
N SER A 130 18.02 -24.93 -10.15
CA SER A 130 18.30 -25.41 -8.79
C SER A 130 17.27 -26.44 -8.30
N GLY A 131 17.74 -27.50 -7.64
CA GLY A 131 16.91 -28.44 -6.88
C GLY A 131 16.61 -27.93 -5.46
N THR A 132 15.90 -28.71 -4.64
CA THR A 132 15.44 -28.29 -3.29
C THR A 132 16.53 -27.71 -2.40
N THR A 133 17.72 -28.35 -2.34
CA THR A 133 18.85 -27.85 -1.56
C THR A 133 19.40 -26.54 -2.12
N GLY A 134 19.59 -26.45 -3.44
CA GLY A 134 20.07 -25.23 -4.09
C GLY A 134 19.11 -24.05 -3.94
N CYS A 135 17.80 -24.32 -3.89
CA CYS A 135 16.79 -23.31 -3.57
C CYS A 135 16.91 -22.83 -2.11
N ALA A 136 17.16 -23.73 -1.15
CA ALA A 136 17.38 -23.35 0.25
C ALA A 136 18.64 -22.49 0.40
N ASP A 137 19.74 -22.89 -0.24
CA ASP A 137 20.99 -22.13 -0.25
C ASP A 137 20.82 -20.74 -0.90
N THR A 138 20.01 -20.66 -1.95
CA THR A 138 19.69 -19.39 -2.62
C THR A 138 18.87 -18.47 -1.71
N VAL A 139 17.87 -19.01 -1.01
CA VAL A 139 17.08 -18.22 -0.03
C VAL A 139 17.97 -17.62 1.05
N GLU A 140 18.91 -18.41 1.58
CA GLU A 140 19.86 -17.94 2.59
C GLU A 140 20.84 -16.90 2.02
N ARG A 141 21.44 -17.19 0.86
CA ARG A 141 22.41 -16.31 0.17
C ARG A 141 21.86 -14.92 -0.15
N PHE A 142 20.59 -14.84 -0.56
CA PHE A 142 19.95 -13.59 -0.96
C PHE A 142 19.09 -12.97 0.17
N HIS A 143 19.15 -13.54 1.37
CA HIS A 143 18.45 -13.06 2.58
C HIS A 143 16.93 -12.94 2.41
N PHE A 144 16.30 -13.88 1.71
CA PHE A 144 14.83 -13.97 1.60
C PHE A 144 14.20 -14.66 2.81
N SER A 145 14.47 -14.14 4.00
CA SER A 145 14.01 -14.71 5.28
C SER A 145 12.50 -14.56 5.49
N GLU A 146 11.95 -15.34 6.43
CA GLU A 146 10.55 -15.14 6.86
C GLU A 146 10.37 -13.75 7.49
N ASP A 147 11.39 -13.25 8.17
CA ASP A 147 11.42 -11.91 8.78
C ASP A 147 11.27 -10.80 7.74
N LEU A 148 11.98 -10.91 6.61
CA LEU A 148 11.87 -9.94 5.52
C LEU A 148 10.46 -9.93 4.92
N LEU A 149 9.89 -11.11 4.68
CA LEU A 149 8.54 -11.25 4.14
C LEU A 149 7.49 -10.67 5.09
N ASP A 150 7.59 -11.00 6.38
CA ASP A 150 6.68 -10.52 7.41
C ASP A 150 6.78 -8.99 7.57
N ALA A 151 7.99 -8.44 7.57
CA ALA A 151 8.25 -7.02 7.57
C ALA A 151 7.63 -6.31 6.35
N ALA A 152 7.84 -6.86 5.15
CA ALA A 152 7.26 -6.33 3.92
C ALA A 152 5.72 -6.34 3.95
N LEU A 153 5.11 -7.42 4.44
CA LEU A 153 3.65 -7.53 4.55
C LEU A 153 3.08 -6.56 5.59
N ALA A 154 3.72 -6.43 6.75
CA ALA A 154 3.32 -5.49 7.80
C ALA A 154 3.38 -4.05 7.27
N VAL A 155 4.52 -3.63 6.70
CA VAL A 155 4.67 -2.30 6.12
C VAL A 155 3.65 -2.07 4.99
N ARG A 156 3.43 -3.05 4.10
CA ARG A 156 2.46 -2.92 3.00
C ARG A 156 1.04 -2.62 3.47
N GLN A 157 0.60 -3.20 4.59
CA GLN A 157 -0.72 -2.92 5.16
C GLN A 157 -0.87 -1.44 5.57
N HIS A 158 0.23 -0.79 5.96
CA HIS A 158 0.24 0.62 6.37
C HIS A 158 0.54 1.59 5.21
N VAL A 159 1.36 1.19 4.24
CA VAL A 159 1.70 2.01 3.05
C VAL A 159 0.47 2.36 2.22
N GLY A 160 -0.50 1.44 2.12
CA GLY A 160 -1.78 1.75 1.45
C GLY A 160 -2.47 2.97 2.07
N ARG A 161 -2.48 3.05 3.41
CA ARG A 161 -3.06 4.17 4.15
C ARG A 161 -2.20 5.45 4.09
N LEU A 162 -0.90 5.31 3.87
CA LEU A 162 -0.01 6.45 3.65
C LEU A 162 -0.40 7.21 2.38
N ASN A 163 -0.73 6.50 1.30
CA ASN A 163 -1.23 7.14 0.08
C ASN A 163 -2.51 7.95 0.32
N ASP A 164 -3.45 7.41 1.11
CA ASP A 164 -4.67 8.12 1.49
C ASP A 164 -4.34 9.38 2.30
N VAL A 165 -3.43 9.30 3.27
CA VAL A 165 -3.01 10.45 4.08
C VAL A 165 -2.34 11.52 3.22
N ILE A 166 -1.45 11.13 2.29
CA ILE A 166 -0.81 12.07 1.35
C ILE A 166 -1.88 12.76 0.52
N HIS A 167 -2.80 12.00 -0.09
CA HIS A 167 -3.87 12.54 -0.91
C HIS A 167 -4.77 13.51 -0.14
N ALA A 168 -5.24 13.11 1.05
CA ALA A 168 -6.03 13.94 1.96
C ALA A 168 -5.32 15.26 2.29
N THR A 169 -4.04 15.16 2.65
CA THR A 169 -3.22 16.30 3.06
C THR A 169 -3.00 17.25 1.90
N VAL A 170 -2.74 16.75 0.70
CA VAL A 170 -2.58 17.58 -0.50
C VAL A 170 -3.87 18.34 -0.79
N ILE A 171 -5.03 17.67 -0.82
CA ILE A 171 -6.31 18.34 -1.06
C ILE A 171 -6.57 19.41 0.01
N ALA A 172 -6.45 19.05 1.29
CA ALA A 172 -6.69 19.98 2.41
C ALA A 172 -5.77 21.21 2.36
N ARG A 173 -4.53 21.06 1.89
CA ARG A 173 -3.57 22.15 1.72
C ARG A 173 -3.81 22.96 0.45
N CYS A 174 -4.32 22.36 -0.62
CA CYS A 174 -4.64 23.03 -1.88
C CYS A 174 -5.92 23.85 -1.81
N LEU A 175 -6.96 23.37 -1.12
CA LEU A 175 -8.25 24.05 -1.02
C LEU A 175 -8.16 25.55 -0.70
N PRO A 176 -7.48 26.00 0.38
CA PRO A 176 -7.40 27.44 0.69
C PRO A 176 -6.62 28.26 -0.34
N LEU A 177 -5.83 27.62 -1.21
CA LEU A 177 -5.04 28.29 -2.25
C LEU A 177 -5.81 28.41 -3.57
N ILE A 178 -6.73 27.48 -3.83
CA ILE A 178 -7.47 27.44 -5.10
C ILE A 178 -8.83 28.12 -5.01
N LEU A 179 -9.47 28.13 -3.83
CA LEU A 179 -10.80 28.71 -3.66
C LEU A 179 -10.79 30.23 -3.84
N GLU A 180 -11.77 30.72 -4.59
CA GLU A 180 -11.99 32.16 -4.76
C GLU A 180 -12.83 32.73 -3.61
N PRO A 181 -12.78 34.06 -3.38
CA PRO A 181 -13.68 34.70 -2.42
C PRO A 181 -15.16 34.38 -2.69
N GLY A 182 -15.83 33.85 -1.66
CA GLY A 182 -17.24 33.46 -1.70
C GLY A 182 -17.52 32.13 -2.41
N GLU A 183 -16.49 31.39 -2.83
CA GLU A 183 -16.65 30.01 -3.30
C GLU A 183 -16.82 29.07 -2.10
N THR A 184 -17.72 28.10 -2.22
CA THR A 184 -18.09 27.19 -1.14
C THR A 184 -18.02 25.74 -1.60
N VAL A 185 -17.46 24.89 -0.75
CA VAL A 185 -17.44 23.44 -0.97
C VAL A 185 -18.85 22.91 -0.79
N THR A 186 -19.46 22.42 -1.88
CA THR A 186 -20.88 22.01 -1.93
C THR A 186 -21.05 20.52 -1.64
N VAL A 187 -20.03 19.72 -1.94
CA VAL A 187 -19.98 18.29 -1.62
C VAL A 187 -18.78 18.05 -0.73
N ARG A 188 -18.96 17.22 0.30
CA ARG A 188 -17.86 16.81 1.20
C ARG A 188 -16.70 16.25 0.35
N PRO A 189 -15.47 16.79 0.48
CA PRO A 189 -14.33 16.32 -0.32
C PRO A 189 -14.01 14.85 -0.09
N SER A 190 -13.58 14.17 -1.14
CA SER A 190 -13.14 12.77 -1.07
C SER A 190 -11.70 12.69 -0.56
N LEU A 191 -11.53 12.69 0.77
CA LEU A 191 -10.21 12.74 1.42
C LEU A 191 -9.61 11.36 1.75
N GLY A 192 -10.19 10.23 1.35
CA GLY A 192 -9.63 8.93 1.71
C GLY A 192 -10.27 7.76 0.97
N ALA A 193 -9.70 6.56 1.14
CA ALA A 193 -10.15 5.34 0.48
C ALA A 193 -11.62 5.05 0.77
N GLY A 194 -12.46 5.34 -0.22
CA GLY A 194 -13.91 5.18 -0.16
C GLY A 194 -14.54 5.81 -1.39
N ASN A 195 -14.65 5.01 -2.46
CA ASN A 195 -15.41 5.36 -3.66
C ASN A 195 -16.89 5.35 -3.33
N ASP A 196 -17.36 6.41 -2.67
CA ASP A 196 -18.77 6.67 -2.54
C ASP A 196 -19.29 7.08 -3.91
N PRO A 197 -20.19 6.30 -4.54
CA PRO A 197 -20.68 6.60 -5.87
C PRO A 197 -21.39 7.96 -5.97
N SER A 198 -21.78 8.56 -4.83
CA SER A 198 -22.35 9.91 -4.76
C SER A 198 -21.30 11.03 -4.85
N ARG A 199 -19.99 10.69 -4.85
CA ARG A 199 -18.86 11.62 -4.93
C ARG A 199 -18.03 11.31 -6.18
N PRO A 200 -18.43 11.81 -7.35
CA PRO A 200 -17.73 11.54 -8.60
C PRO A 200 -16.38 12.23 -8.72
N PHE A 201 -16.12 13.27 -7.92
CA PHE A 201 -14.89 14.06 -7.95
C PHE A 201 -14.26 14.21 -6.56
N ASP A 202 -12.95 14.46 -6.52
CA ASP A 202 -12.22 14.69 -5.27
C ASP A 202 -12.69 15.97 -4.56
N VAL A 203 -12.94 17.02 -5.35
CA VAL A 203 -13.44 18.32 -4.87
C VAL A 203 -14.58 18.80 -5.76
N GLU A 204 -15.67 19.23 -5.13
CA GLU A 204 -16.77 19.92 -5.78
C GLU A 204 -17.17 21.16 -4.99
N THR A 205 -17.31 22.27 -5.70
CA THR A 205 -17.78 23.55 -5.16
C THR A 205 -18.98 24.04 -5.95
N ASP A 206 -19.51 25.20 -5.58
CA ASP A 206 -20.50 25.92 -6.37
C ASP A 206 -19.94 26.43 -7.71
N ARG A 207 -18.62 26.43 -7.90
CA ARG A 207 -17.94 26.99 -9.08
C ARG A 207 -17.04 26.02 -9.84
N ARG A 208 -16.58 24.92 -9.22
CA ARG A 208 -15.59 24.01 -9.81
C ARG A 208 -15.81 22.54 -9.46
N ILE A 209 -15.20 21.70 -10.29
CA ILE A 209 -14.94 20.28 -10.04
C ILE A 209 -13.47 20.01 -10.25
N ALA A 210 -12.87 19.16 -9.41
CA ALA A 210 -11.45 18.86 -9.53
C ALA A 210 -11.08 17.43 -9.14
N GLU A 211 -10.06 16.92 -9.84
CA GLU A 211 -9.40 15.62 -9.62
C GLU A 211 -7.94 15.83 -9.24
N PHE A 212 -7.44 15.08 -8.25
CA PHE A 212 -6.08 15.17 -7.73
C PHE A 212 -5.32 13.85 -7.93
N LYS A 213 -4.28 13.86 -8.78
CA LYS A 213 -3.36 12.74 -8.97
C LYS A 213 -1.99 13.08 -8.38
N VAL A 214 -1.80 12.69 -7.12
CA VAL A 214 -0.63 13.03 -6.30
C VAL A 214 0.58 12.10 -6.47
N SER A 215 0.45 11.05 -7.28
CA SER A 215 1.56 10.10 -7.52
C SER A 215 2.63 10.71 -8.42
N GLN A 216 3.90 10.65 -8.00
CA GLN A 216 5.03 10.91 -8.89
C GLN A 216 5.19 9.78 -9.92
N TRP A 217 5.58 10.13 -11.15
CA TRP A 217 5.74 9.19 -12.26
C TRP A 217 7.23 8.95 -12.54
N LYS A 218 7.58 7.70 -12.86
CA LYS A 218 8.93 7.27 -13.26
C LYS A 218 9.04 6.97 -14.76
N GLY A 219 7.93 7.12 -15.51
CA GLY A 219 7.85 6.95 -16.97
C GLY A 219 7.19 5.64 -17.41
N ALA A 220 7.38 4.56 -16.66
CA ALA A 220 6.81 3.23 -16.88
C ALA A 220 5.45 3.00 -16.18
N ASP A 221 4.62 4.04 -16.09
CA ASP A 221 3.44 4.07 -15.21
C ASP A 221 2.11 3.72 -15.90
N THR A 222 2.01 2.57 -16.56
CA THR A 222 0.84 2.21 -17.39
C THR A 222 -0.49 2.33 -16.65
N MET A 223 -0.59 1.86 -15.40
CA MET A 223 -1.84 1.97 -14.64
C MET A 223 -2.15 3.42 -14.22
N ARG A 224 -1.13 4.22 -13.89
CA ARG A 224 -1.31 5.64 -13.57
C ARG A 224 -1.75 6.44 -14.81
N LYS A 225 -1.16 6.14 -15.97
CA LYS A 225 -1.56 6.68 -17.29
C LYS A 225 -3.04 6.43 -17.60
N ARG A 226 -3.49 5.20 -17.37
CA ARG A 226 -4.90 4.83 -17.57
C ARG A 226 -5.83 5.53 -16.58
N GLY A 227 -5.44 5.57 -15.30
CA GLY A 227 -6.18 6.26 -14.25
C GLY A 227 -6.38 7.74 -14.57
N VAL A 228 -5.30 8.50 -14.76
CA VAL A 228 -5.38 9.94 -15.02
C VAL A 228 -6.22 10.28 -16.26
N PHE A 229 -6.18 9.44 -17.30
CA PHE A 229 -7.03 9.65 -18.47
C PHE A 229 -8.51 9.34 -18.18
N ALA A 230 -8.81 8.30 -17.39
CA ALA A 230 -10.17 8.01 -16.97
C ALA A 230 -10.77 9.16 -16.13
N ASP A 231 -9.97 9.75 -15.25
CA ASP A 231 -10.37 10.89 -14.43
C ASP A 231 -10.58 12.16 -15.29
N LEU A 232 -9.72 12.39 -16.29
CA LEU A 232 -9.90 13.45 -17.30
C LEU A 232 -11.23 13.28 -18.05
N VAL A 233 -11.55 12.03 -18.45
CA VAL A 233 -12.83 11.71 -19.08
C VAL A 233 -14.00 11.96 -18.15
N HIS A 234 -13.89 11.64 -16.86
CA HIS A 234 -14.95 11.92 -15.88
C HIS A 234 -15.21 13.42 -15.74
N LEU A 235 -14.17 14.23 -15.67
CA LEU A 235 -14.29 15.69 -15.70
C LEU A 235 -14.98 16.17 -17.00
N ALA A 236 -14.56 15.67 -18.17
CA ALA A 236 -15.14 16.05 -19.45
C ALA A 236 -16.60 15.58 -19.62
N LEU A 237 -17.00 14.52 -18.91
CA LEU A 237 -18.36 13.98 -18.91
C LEU A 237 -19.31 14.77 -18.01
N ASP A 238 -18.79 15.61 -17.10
CA ASP A 238 -19.63 16.46 -16.25
C ASP A 238 -20.56 17.33 -17.13
N PRO A 239 -21.86 17.40 -16.81
CA PRO A 239 -22.82 18.15 -17.59
C PRO A 239 -22.95 19.61 -17.14
N THR A 240 -22.26 20.03 -16.08
CA THR A 240 -22.39 21.37 -15.52
C THR A 240 -21.41 22.33 -16.18
N GLU A 241 -21.62 23.63 -15.98
CA GLU A 241 -20.71 24.69 -16.43
C GLU A 241 -19.63 25.01 -15.39
N ARG A 242 -19.45 24.15 -14.37
CA ARG A 242 -18.40 24.32 -13.35
C ARG A 242 -17.03 24.24 -14.02
N ARG A 243 -16.10 25.05 -13.54
CA ARG A 243 -14.69 24.99 -13.99
C ARG A 243 -14.11 23.61 -13.64
N ALA A 244 -13.65 22.88 -14.64
CA ALA A 244 -13.05 21.56 -14.45
C ALA A 244 -11.52 21.67 -14.37
N GLN A 245 -10.93 21.05 -13.35
CA GLN A 245 -9.48 21.12 -13.11
C GLN A 245 -8.88 19.74 -12.81
N MET A 246 -7.78 19.42 -13.48
CA MET A 246 -6.99 18.21 -13.26
C MET A 246 -5.65 18.61 -12.64
N PHE A 247 -5.47 18.24 -11.39
CA PHE A 247 -4.27 18.50 -10.61
C PHE A 247 -3.34 17.28 -10.66
N VAL A 248 -2.12 17.46 -11.20
CA VAL A 248 -1.12 16.40 -11.35
C VAL A 248 0.21 16.82 -10.72
N VAL A 249 1.09 15.87 -10.39
CA VAL A 249 2.43 16.17 -9.87
C VAL A 249 3.49 16.02 -10.97
N GLY A 250 4.17 17.12 -11.27
CA GLY A 250 5.29 17.17 -12.21
C GLY A 250 4.89 17.19 -13.70
N SER A 251 5.91 17.18 -14.56
CA SER A 251 5.72 17.41 -16.01
C SER A 251 5.28 16.17 -16.80
N LEU A 252 5.57 14.97 -16.30
CA LEU A 252 5.30 13.71 -17.03
C LEU A 252 3.81 13.44 -17.25
N PRO A 253 2.90 13.56 -16.25
CA PRO A 253 1.47 13.37 -16.48
C PRO A 253 0.90 14.40 -17.45
N LYS A 254 1.30 15.67 -17.32
CA LYS A 254 0.88 16.73 -18.24
C LYS A 254 1.34 16.44 -19.67
N LYS A 255 2.61 16.09 -19.87
CA LYS A 255 3.16 15.70 -21.18
C LYS A 255 2.41 14.51 -21.77
N PHE A 256 2.07 13.52 -20.95
CA PHE A 256 1.27 12.37 -21.38
C PHE A 256 -0.11 12.81 -21.88
N LEU A 257 -0.85 13.64 -21.15
CA LEU A 257 -2.18 14.08 -21.57
C LEU A 257 -2.13 14.92 -22.86
N VAL A 258 -1.15 15.81 -23.00
CA VAL A 258 -1.14 16.78 -24.11
C VAL A 258 -0.39 16.32 -25.36
N ALA A 259 0.45 15.29 -25.28
CA ALA A 259 1.31 14.87 -26.40
C ALA A 259 1.26 13.36 -26.74
N SER A 260 0.56 12.54 -25.95
CA SER A 260 0.50 11.10 -26.20
C SER A 260 -0.29 10.74 -27.46
N GLN A 261 0.30 9.86 -28.27
CA GLN A 261 -0.31 9.23 -29.44
C GLN A 261 -1.07 7.93 -29.10
N ALA A 262 -1.04 7.48 -27.84
CA ALA A 262 -1.86 6.35 -27.43
C ALA A 262 -3.36 6.70 -27.57
N THR A 263 -4.19 5.71 -27.90
CA THR A 263 -5.62 5.93 -28.12
C THR A 263 -6.40 6.05 -26.80
N ALA A 264 -7.55 6.74 -26.85
CA ALA A 264 -8.48 6.76 -25.74
C ALA A 264 -9.02 5.35 -25.42
N GLU A 265 -9.21 4.51 -26.46
CA GLU A 265 -9.56 3.09 -26.29
C GLU A 265 -8.51 2.34 -25.46
N TRP A 266 -7.21 2.50 -25.80
CA TRP A 266 -6.15 1.90 -25.02
C TRP A 266 -6.24 2.38 -23.57
N ALA A 267 -6.36 3.69 -23.33
CA ALA A 267 -6.37 4.24 -21.97
C ALA A 267 -7.56 3.71 -21.15
N LEU A 268 -8.75 3.68 -21.73
CA LEU A 268 -9.99 3.24 -21.09
C LEU A 268 -10.15 1.71 -21.02
N GLY A 269 -9.25 0.93 -21.61
CA GLY A 269 -9.38 -0.54 -21.65
C GLY A 269 -9.46 -1.26 -20.29
N ARG A 270 -9.10 -0.59 -19.19
CA ARG A 270 -9.26 -1.10 -17.80
C ARG A 270 -10.36 -0.39 -17.02
N SER A 271 -11.01 0.61 -17.62
CA SER A 271 -12.14 1.32 -17.02
C SER A 271 -13.42 0.49 -17.08
N SER A 272 -14.38 0.82 -16.22
CA SER A 272 -15.66 0.12 -16.15
C SER A 272 -16.38 0.16 -17.52
N PRO A 273 -17.18 -0.86 -17.86
CA PRO A 273 -18.01 -0.85 -19.06
C PRO A 273 -18.92 0.39 -19.16
N HIS A 274 -19.37 0.90 -18.01
CA HIS A 274 -20.19 2.10 -17.93
C HIS A 274 -19.43 3.36 -18.37
N THR A 275 -18.20 3.57 -17.89
CA THR A 275 -17.37 4.71 -18.31
C THR A 275 -17.08 4.67 -19.81
N ARG A 276 -16.74 3.50 -20.35
CA ARG A 276 -16.49 3.32 -21.80
C ARG A 276 -17.71 3.65 -22.63
N ARG A 277 -18.89 3.16 -22.23
CA ARG A 277 -20.16 3.48 -22.90
C ARG A 277 -20.46 4.98 -22.87
N ARG A 278 -20.34 5.63 -21.71
CA ARG A 278 -20.58 7.08 -21.59
C ARG A 278 -19.61 7.91 -22.43
N PHE A 279 -18.35 7.48 -22.53
CA PHE A 279 -17.39 8.11 -23.44
C PHE A 279 -17.89 8.01 -24.88
N GLU A 280 -18.24 6.81 -25.34
CA GLU A 280 -18.69 6.59 -26.72
C GLU A 280 -19.99 7.34 -27.05
N GLU A 281 -20.93 7.37 -26.11
CA GLU A 281 -22.19 8.11 -26.25
C GLU A 281 -21.99 9.63 -26.37
N LYS A 282 -21.06 10.21 -25.61
CA LYS A 282 -20.84 11.68 -25.61
C LYS A 282 -19.87 12.15 -26.70
N PHE A 283 -18.82 11.37 -26.97
CA PHE A 283 -17.68 11.81 -27.79
C PHE A 283 -17.48 11.00 -29.07
N GLY A 284 -18.13 9.85 -29.20
CA GLY A 284 -17.92 8.92 -30.31
C GLY A 284 -16.86 7.85 -30.02
N PRO A 285 -16.51 7.02 -31.01
CA PRO A 285 -15.67 5.83 -30.81
C PRO A 285 -14.29 6.16 -30.23
N ALA A 286 -13.92 5.52 -29.12
CA ALA A 286 -12.66 5.80 -28.41
C ALA A 286 -11.39 5.51 -29.23
N ALA A 287 -11.48 4.68 -30.27
CA ALA A 287 -10.37 4.41 -31.18
C ALA A 287 -10.05 5.59 -32.12
N GLN A 288 -10.96 6.56 -32.28
CA GLN A 288 -10.79 7.71 -33.17
C GLN A 288 -9.98 8.85 -32.55
N PHE A 289 -9.73 8.80 -31.24
CA PHE A 289 -8.99 9.83 -30.53
C PHE A 289 -7.69 9.25 -30.00
N THR A 290 -6.59 9.93 -30.27
CA THR A 290 -5.44 9.90 -29.37
C THR A 290 -5.78 10.64 -28.07
N ILE A 291 -5.04 10.34 -27.01
CA ILE A 291 -5.15 11.04 -25.73
C ILE A 291 -4.91 12.54 -25.90
N ALA A 292 -3.92 12.91 -26.73
CA ALA A 292 -3.63 14.31 -27.03
C ALA A 292 -4.79 15.01 -27.75
N GLU A 293 -5.37 14.38 -28.78
CA GLU A 293 -6.52 14.94 -29.52
C GLU A 293 -7.77 15.05 -28.64
N PHE A 294 -8.01 14.08 -27.77
CA PHE A 294 -9.11 14.19 -26.79
C PHE A 294 -8.89 15.38 -25.85
N THR A 295 -7.66 15.52 -25.33
CA THR A 295 -7.28 16.58 -24.40
C THR A 295 -7.36 17.97 -25.03
N SER A 296 -6.95 18.14 -26.29
CA SER A 296 -6.98 19.42 -27.00
C SER A 296 -8.31 19.73 -27.70
N GLY A 297 -9.21 18.75 -27.81
CA GLY A 297 -10.54 18.88 -28.39
C GLY A 297 -11.63 18.79 -27.33
N PRO A 298 -12.32 17.64 -27.18
CA PRO A 298 -13.43 17.49 -26.23
C PRO A 298 -13.14 17.92 -24.79
N ALA A 299 -11.91 17.72 -24.30
CA ALA A 299 -11.49 18.05 -22.94
C ALA A 299 -10.72 19.39 -22.83
N ALA A 300 -10.70 20.23 -23.88
CA ALA A 300 -9.91 21.46 -23.93
C ALA A 300 -10.27 22.50 -22.85
N HIS A 301 -11.47 22.42 -22.29
CA HIS A 301 -11.96 23.29 -21.22
C HIS A 301 -11.42 22.92 -19.83
N ILE A 302 -10.71 21.79 -19.70
CA ILE A 302 -10.16 21.30 -18.43
C ILE A 302 -8.77 21.89 -18.20
N GLU A 303 -8.57 22.55 -17.06
CA GLU A 303 -7.27 23.11 -16.68
C GLU A 303 -6.36 22.02 -16.09
N ILE A 304 -5.22 21.74 -16.74
CA ILE A 304 -4.21 20.80 -16.23
C ILE A 304 -3.13 21.57 -15.47
N ILE A 305 -3.14 21.42 -14.15
CA ILE A 305 -2.33 22.20 -13.20
C ILE A 305 -1.31 21.30 -12.52
N ASP A 306 -0.05 21.74 -12.47
CA ASP A 306 0.98 21.07 -11.67
C ASP A 306 0.84 21.49 -10.21
N ILE A 307 0.48 20.55 -9.33
CA ILE A 307 0.28 20.77 -7.90
C ILE A 307 1.55 21.29 -7.24
N ALA A 308 2.74 20.95 -7.76
CA ALA A 308 4.00 21.43 -7.21
C ALA A 308 4.11 22.97 -7.21
N THR A 309 3.32 23.67 -8.05
CA THR A 309 3.24 25.14 -8.04
C THR A 309 2.52 25.70 -6.80
N LEU A 310 1.66 24.90 -6.16
CA LEU A 310 0.89 25.26 -4.96
C LEU A 310 1.47 24.61 -3.69
N VAL A 311 1.99 23.40 -3.81
CA VAL A 311 2.60 22.61 -2.73
C VAL A 311 4.01 22.18 -3.16
N PRO A 312 5.02 23.05 -3.00
CA PRO A 312 6.37 22.82 -3.54
C PRO A 312 7.06 21.53 -3.06
N SER A 313 6.72 21.05 -1.87
CA SER A 313 7.28 19.80 -1.33
C SER A 313 6.98 18.56 -2.19
N LEU A 314 5.95 18.60 -3.05
CA LEU A 314 5.62 17.52 -3.98
C LEU A 314 6.52 17.48 -5.21
N GLY A 315 7.21 18.58 -5.51
CA GLY A 315 8.14 18.71 -6.64
C GLY A 315 9.60 18.43 -6.26
N LEU A 316 9.88 18.05 -5.02
CA LEU A 316 11.22 17.66 -4.59
C LEU A 316 11.59 16.31 -5.22
N ALA A 317 12.85 16.18 -5.64
CA ALA A 317 13.40 14.92 -6.10
C ALA A 317 13.36 13.87 -4.96
N ASP A 318 13.18 12.59 -5.31
CA ASP A 318 13.20 11.46 -4.36
C ASP A 318 14.43 11.49 -3.43
N GLU A 319 15.56 12.07 -3.88
CA GLU A 319 16.82 12.22 -3.12
C GLU A 319 16.79 13.28 -2.00
N LEU A 320 15.76 14.13 -1.96
CA LEU A 320 15.62 15.26 -1.01
C LEU A 320 14.48 15.05 0.01
N LEU A 321 13.84 13.88 0.00
CA LEU A 321 12.76 13.46 0.90
C LEU A 321 13.22 12.36 1.85
#